data_AF-A0A8T2Q1G4-F1
#
_entry.id   AF-A0A8T2Q1G4-F1
#
_cell.length_a   1.000
_cell.length_b   1.000
_cell.length_c   1.000
_cell.angle_alpha   90.00
_cell.angle_beta   90.00
_cell.angle_gamma   90.00
#
_symmetry.space_group_name_H-M   'P 1'
#
loop_
_entity.id
_entity.type
_entity.pdbx_description
1 polymer ?
#
loop_
_entity_poly.entity_id
_entity_poly.type
_entity_poly.pdbx_seq_one_letter_code
_entity_poly.pdbx_strand_id
1 'polypeptide(L)'
;MFSYLENLLETRNEAEAGRVKDSVDKCKQSLLDLGHSEFTFEDFLASFTDQLDGVQDGSLSADQLVENSRDQSISDSVVMFFRFITSGEIRKRADFFEPFIVGTSGLSVQQFCRSSVEPMGEESDHVHITALSDALGVLIRIVYLDSSNGDGGNNLDVNFHDFIPGQCVQEQPILKSKPSVVLLYRPGHYDILYEK
;
A
#
# COMPACT_ATOMS: atom_id res chain seq x y z
N MET A 1 2.37 -1.70 -5.70
CA MET A 1 3.20 -1.06 -6.75
C MET A 1 2.50 -1.06 -8.10
N PHE A 2 2.54 -2.18 -8.84
CA PHE A 2 2.12 -2.25 -10.25
C PHE A 2 0.72 -1.71 -10.51
N SER A 3 -0.31 -2.23 -9.81
CA SER A 3 -1.71 -1.79 -9.98
C SER A 3 -1.89 -0.27 -9.84
N TYR A 4 -1.17 0.38 -8.93
CA TYR A 4 -1.30 1.82 -8.73
C TYR A 4 -0.63 2.63 -9.86
N LEU A 5 0.58 2.24 -10.24
CA LEU A 5 1.32 2.89 -11.33
C LEU A 5 0.65 2.66 -12.69
N GLU A 6 0.10 1.47 -12.93
CA GLU A 6 -0.69 1.15 -14.11
C GLU A 6 -1.96 2.02 -14.18
N ASN A 7 -2.71 2.14 -13.08
CA ASN A 7 -3.87 3.03 -13.04
C ASN A 7 -3.51 4.49 -13.32
N LEU A 8 -2.38 5.00 -12.80
CA LEU A 8 -1.90 6.35 -13.13
C LEU A 8 -1.51 6.49 -14.62
N LEU A 9 -0.90 5.46 -15.19
CA LEU A 9 -0.49 5.43 -16.59
C LEU A 9 -1.71 5.44 -17.53
N GLU A 10 -2.75 4.69 -17.20
CA GLU A 10 -3.98 4.61 -17.98
C GLU A 10 -4.83 5.87 -17.86
N THR A 11 -5.02 6.37 -16.64
CA THR A 11 -5.90 7.52 -16.37
C THR A 11 -5.25 8.86 -16.67
N ARG A 12 -3.91 8.92 -16.71
CA ARG A 12 -3.12 10.16 -16.85
C ARG A 12 -3.56 11.23 -15.84
N ASN A 13 -3.89 10.79 -14.62
CA ASN A 13 -4.38 11.66 -13.57
C ASN A 13 -3.22 12.45 -12.91
N GLU A 14 -2.89 13.61 -13.48
CA GLU A 14 -1.82 14.48 -12.98
C GLU A 14 -2.06 14.97 -11.55
N ALA A 15 -3.32 15.20 -11.17
CA ALA A 15 -3.66 15.64 -9.82
C ALA A 15 -3.35 14.55 -8.78
N GLU A 16 -3.66 13.29 -9.10
CA GLU A 16 -3.33 12.15 -8.25
C GLU A 16 -1.82 11.90 -8.19
N ALA A 17 -1.11 12.05 -9.32
CA ALA A 17 0.35 11.96 -9.37
C ALA A 17 1.01 13.02 -8.49
N GLY A 18 0.55 14.28 -8.55
CA GLY A 18 1.01 15.34 -7.65
C GLY A 18 0.70 15.05 -6.17
N ARG A 19 -0.53 14.62 -5.88
CA ARG A 19 -0.95 14.28 -4.52
C ARG A 19 -0.11 13.17 -3.90
N VAL A 20 0.18 12.10 -4.64
CA VAL A 20 0.98 10.99 -4.10
C VAL A 20 2.45 11.36 -3.93
N LYS A 21 3.01 12.25 -4.76
CA LYS A 21 4.34 12.83 -4.52
C LYS A 21 4.39 13.59 -3.19
N ASP A 22 3.38 14.43 -2.94
CA ASP A 22 3.28 15.13 -1.64
C ASP A 22 3.16 14.14 -0.47
N SER A 23 2.44 13.03 -0.64
CA SER A 23 2.36 11.97 0.38
C SER A 23 3.70 11.28 0.60
N VAL A 24 4.45 11.00 -0.47
CA VAL A 24 5.80 10.40 -0.43
C VAL A 24 6.76 11.31 0.33
N ASP A 25 6.75 12.61 0.06
CA ASP A 25 7.59 13.59 0.77
C ASP A 25 7.23 13.67 2.27
N LYS A 26 5.94 13.64 2.60
CA LYS A 26 5.49 13.55 4.01
C LYS A 26 5.96 12.26 4.68
N CYS A 27 5.93 11.13 3.96
CA CYS A 27 6.42 9.85 4.47
C CYS A 27 7.93 9.90 4.71
N LYS A 28 8.70 10.47 3.78
CA LYS A 28 10.13 10.74 3.95
C LYS A 28 10.39 11.53 5.24
N GLN A 29 9.70 12.65 5.42
CA GLN A 29 9.88 13.48 6.62
C GLN A 29 9.52 12.70 7.90
N SER A 30 8.44 11.92 7.86
CA SER A 30 8.02 11.08 8.99
C SER A 30 9.09 10.04 9.37
N LEU A 31 9.78 9.45 8.41
CA LEU A 31 10.88 8.51 8.69
C LEU A 31 12.06 9.22 9.36
N LEU A 32 12.42 10.42 8.90
CA LEU A 32 13.48 11.24 9.51
C LEU A 32 13.12 11.62 10.96
N ASP A 33 11.88 12.04 11.19
CA ASP A 33 11.39 12.42 12.52
C ASP A 33 11.39 11.22 13.50
N LEU A 34 11.24 10.00 12.97
CA LEU A 34 11.33 8.74 13.73
C LEU A 34 12.78 8.26 13.95
N GLY A 35 13.77 9.04 13.52
CA GLY A 35 15.20 8.80 13.73
C GLY A 35 15.85 7.90 12.69
N HIS A 36 15.19 7.60 11.57
CA HIS A 36 15.86 6.92 10.45
C HIS A 36 16.83 7.89 9.77
N SER A 37 18.00 7.39 9.39
CA SER A 37 18.94 8.19 8.60
C SER A 37 18.56 8.14 7.12
N GLU A 38 18.64 9.28 6.43
CA GLU A 38 18.24 9.40 5.02
C GLU A 38 18.90 8.35 4.12
N PHE A 39 20.21 8.13 4.30
CA PHE A 39 21.00 7.12 3.55
C PHE A 39 20.46 5.69 3.68
N THR A 40 19.61 5.39 4.66
CA THR A 40 19.05 4.05 4.88
C THR A 40 17.92 3.72 3.90
N PHE A 41 17.23 4.74 3.37
CA PHE A 41 16.06 4.55 2.52
C PHE A 41 16.03 5.42 1.26
N GLU A 42 17.02 6.29 1.05
CA GLU A 42 17.08 7.21 -0.09
C GLU A 42 17.04 6.50 -1.45
N ASP A 43 17.78 5.41 -1.61
CA ASP A 43 17.80 4.64 -2.87
C ASP A 43 16.43 3.98 -3.15
N PHE A 44 15.76 3.48 -2.11
CA PHE A 44 14.44 2.87 -2.23
C PHE A 44 13.37 3.91 -2.61
N LEU A 45 13.45 5.07 -1.97
CA LEU A 45 12.60 6.22 -2.28
C LEU A 45 12.82 6.70 -3.72
N ALA A 46 14.07 6.84 -4.14
CA ALA A 46 14.42 7.24 -5.50
C ALA A 46 13.86 6.24 -6.52
N SER A 47 14.02 4.94 -6.27
CA SER A 47 13.48 3.89 -7.14
C SER A 47 11.98 4.01 -7.37
N PHE A 48 11.18 4.31 -6.33
CA PHE A 48 9.74 4.53 -6.51
C PHE A 48 9.43 5.85 -7.22
N THR A 49 10.14 6.93 -6.87
CA THR A 49 9.92 8.26 -7.45
C THR A 49 10.25 8.27 -8.95
N ASP A 50 11.30 7.57 -9.38
CA ASP A 50 11.67 7.45 -10.79
C ASP A 50 10.57 6.75 -11.61
N GLN A 51 9.95 5.68 -11.07
CA GLN A 51 8.83 5.01 -11.74
C GLN A 51 7.60 5.94 -11.83
N LEU A 52 7.32 6.68 -10.76
CA LEU A 52 6.20 7.60 -10.70
C LEU A 52 6.38 8.79 -11.66
N ASP A 53 7.58 9.33 -11.73
CA ASP A 53 7.96 10.41 -12.66
C ASP A 53 7.84 9.94 -14.10
N GLY A 54 8.35 8.74 -14.41
CA GLY A 54 8.24 8.16 -15.75
C GLY A 54 6.79 7.90 -16.19
N VAL A 55 5.91 7.51 -15.26
CA VAL A 55 4.47 7.41 -15.53
C VAL A 55 3.86 8.79 -15.83
N GLN A 56 4.23 9.80 -15.04
CA GLN A 56 3.67 11.15 -15.15
C GLN A 56 4.10 11.86 -16.43
N ASP A 57 5.39 11.83 -16.78
CA ASP A 57 5.91 12.48 -17.98
C ASP A 57 5.67 11.69 -19.27
N GLY A 58 5.21 10.44 -19.15
CA GLY A 58 4.90 9.54 -20.26
C GLY A 58 6.11 8.89 -20.91
N SER A 59 7.29 8.98 -20.29
CA SER A 59 8.50 8.27 -20.72
C SER A 59 8.43 6.77 -20.40
N LEU A 60 7.64 6.37 -19.41
CA LEU A 60 7.40 4.97 -19.07
C LEU A 60 6.19 4.42 -19.83
N SER A 61 6.41 3.39 -20.64
CA SER A 61 5.33 2.64 -21.31
C SER A 61 4.76 1.54 -20.40
N ALA A 62 3.60 1.00 -20.74
CA ALA A 62 3.00 -0.12 -20.01
C ALA A 62 3.90 -1.36 -20.02
N ASP A 63 4.50 -1.67 -21.17
CA ASP A 63 5.45 -2.78 -21.30
C ASP A 63 6.70 -2.56 -20.42
N GLN A 64 7.24 -1.33 -20.40
CA GLN A 64 8.40 -1.02 -19.56
C GLN A 64 8.04 -1.09 -18.07
N LEU A 65 6.84 -0.68 -17.68
CA LEU A 65 6.37 -0.80 -16.29
C LEU A 65 6.29 -2.28 -15.87
N VAL A 66 5.83 -3.17 -16.76
CA VAL A 66 5.83 -4.63 -16.53
C VAL A 66 7.25 -5.16 -16.40
N GLU A 67 8.16 -4.76 -17.28
CA GLU A 67 9.58 -5.15 -17.21
C GLU A 67 10.22 -4.70 -15.91
N ASN A 68 10.05 -3.42 -15.54
CA ASN A 68 10.58 -2.86 -14.30
C ASN A 68 9.99 -3.55 -13.07
N SER A 69 8.71 -3.94 -13.12
CA SER A 69 8.07 -4.66 -12.01
C SER A 69 8.52 -6.13 -11.89
N ARG A 70 9.12 -6.68 -12.95
CA ARG A 70 9.72 -8.01 -12.99
C ARG A 70 11.23 -7.99 -12.74
N ASP A 71 11.87 -6.84 -12.91
CA ASP A 71 13.26 -6.64 -12.52
C ASP A 71 13.36 -6.71 -10.99
N GLN A 72 14.17 -7.64 -10.49
CA GLN A 72 14.28 -7.88 -9.06
C GLN A 72 14.81 -6.65 -8.31
N SER A 73 15.79 -5.96 -8.88
CA SER A 73 16.42 -4.81 -8.20
C SER A 73 15.44 -3.66 -8.05
N ILE A 74 14.71 -3.32 -9.11
CA ILE A 74 13.72 -2.24 -9.09
C ILE A 74 12.54 -2.63 -8.21
N SER A 75 11.96 -3.81 -8.45
CA SER A 75 10.76 -4.28 -7.75
C SER A 75 11.01 -4.43 -6.24
N ASP A 76 12.12 -5.06 -5.84
CA ASP A 76 12.46 -5.23 -4.41
C ASP A 76 12.75 -3.87 -3.75
N SER A 77 13.40 -2.93 -4.45
CA SER A 77 13.67 -1.58 -3.92
C SER A 77 12.38 -0.82 -3.63
N VAL A 78 11.41 -0.86 -4.54
CA VAL A 78 10.11 -0.21 -4.33
C VAL A 78 9.31 -0.91 -3.23
N VAL A 79 9.36 -2.25 -3.15
CA VAL A 79 8.72 -3.00 -2.05
C VAL A 79 9.36 -2.61 -0.71
N MET A 80 10.68 -2.50 -0.63
CA MET A 80 11.38 -2.04 0.56
C MET A 80 10.95 -0.63 0.97
N PHE A 81 10.83 0.30 0.01
CA PHE A 81 10.29 1.63 0.30
C PHE A 81 8.90 1.56 0.94
N PHE A 82 7.98 0.77 0.37
CA PHE A 82 6.66 0.59 0.95
C PHE A 82 6.68 -0.03 2.35
N ARG A 83 7.59 -0.97 2.62
CA ARG A 83 7.79 -1.52 3.97
C ARG A 83 8.25 -0.46 4.96
N PHE A 84 9.20 0.39 4.58
CA PHE A 84 9.66 1.49 5.42
C PHE A 84 8.55 2.47 5.77
N ILE A 85 7.80 2.98 4.77
CA ILE A 85 6.73 3.94 5.06
C ILE A 85 5.59 3.30 5.88
N THR A 86 5.31 2.02 5.66
CA THR A 86 4.33 1.27 6.48
C THR A 86 4.79 1.19 7.93
N SER A 87 6.06 0.83 8.18
CA SER A 87 6.66 0.85 9.53
C SER A 87 6.60 2.25 10.14
N GLY A 88 6.94 3.28 9.36
CA GLY A 88 6.90 4.67 9.79
C GLY A 88 5.51 5.09 10.24
N GLU A 89 4.48 4.79 9.46
CA GLU A 89 3.11 5.17 9.76
C GLU A 89 2.56 4.42 10.98
N ILE A 90 2.87 3.12 11.11
CA ILE A 90 2.52 2.33 12.31
C ILE A 90 3.15 2.94 13.56
N ARG A 91 4.43 3.29 13.51
CA ARG A 91 5.16 3.88 14.65
C ARG A 91 4.67 5.28 15.00
N LYS A 92 4.34 6.10 13.99
CA LYS A 92 3.79 7.44 14.17
C LYS A 92 2.44 7.43 14.89
N ARG A 93 1.61 6.43 14.61
CA ARG A 93 0.30 6.22 15.25
C ARG A 93 0.31 4.99 16.17
N ALA A 94 1.37 4.82 16.96
CA ALA A 94 1.53 3.66 17.82
C ALA A 94 0.31 3.39 18.71
N ASP A 95 -0.22 4.42 19.38
CA ASP A 95 -1.39 4.29 20.27
C ASP A 95 -2.65 3.74 19.55
N PHE A 96 -2.80 4.05 18.27
CA PHE A 96 -3.90 3.53 17.45
C PHE A 96 -3.68 2.06 17.06
N PHE A 97 -2.46 1.70 16.65
CA PHE A 97 -2.16 0.35 16.15
C PHE A 97 -1.87 -0.67 17.26
N GLU A 98 -1.43 -0.21 18.44
CA GLU A 98 -0.98 -1.07 19.54
C GLU A 98 -2.01 -2.13 19.96
N PRO A 99 -3.30 -1.82 20.17
CA PRO A 99 -4.28 -2.82 20.59
C PRO A 99 -4.42 -3.97 19.57
N PHE A 100 -4.34 -3.65 18.27
CA PHE A 100 -4.44 -4.63 17.20
C PHE A 100 -3.17 -5.48 17.09
N ILE A 101 -2.00 -4.84 17.18
CA ILE A 101 -0.70 -5.54 17.11
C ILE A 101 -0.53 -6.49 18.30
N VAL A 102 -0.84 -6.03 19.52
CA VAL A 102 -0.78 -6.85 20.73
C VAL A 102 -1.80 -7.98 20.66
N GLY A 103 -3.02 -7.70 20.20
CA GLY A 103 -4.08 -8.71 20.07
C GLY A 103 -3.75 -9.84 19.10
N THR A 104 -3.09 -9.54 17.98
CA THR A 104 -2.79 -10.53 16.93
C THR A 104 -1.44 -11.23 17.15
N SER A 105 -0.41 -10.52 17.62
CA SER A 105 0.97 -11.04 17.68
C SER A 105 1.55 -11.15 19.09
N GLY A 106 0.97 -10.46 20.07
CA GLY A 106 1.54 -10.33 21.42
C GLY A 106 2.82 -9.48 21.50
N LEU A 107 3.23 -8.84 20.40
CA LEU A 107 4.42 -7.99 20.32
C LEU A 107 4.09 -6.54 20.65
N SER A 108 5.11 -5.78 21.07
CA SER A 108 5.03 -4.32 21.04
C SER A 108 5.06 -3.80 19.60
N VAL A 109 4.56 -2.58 19.38
CA VAL A 109 4.58 -1.90 18.07
C VAL A 109 5.99 -1.90 17.47
N GLN A 110 7.01 -1.59 18.27
CA GLN A 110 8.40 -1.54 17.78
C GLN A 110 8.94 -2.92 17.38
N GLN A 111 8.59 -3.97 18.13
CA GLN A 111 8.99 -5.34 17.79
C GLN A 111 8.30 -5.79 16.50
N PHE A 112 6.98 -5.56 16.39
CA PHE A 112 6.21 -5.90 15.20
C PHE A 112 6.75 -5.23 13.93
N CYS A 113 7.05 -3.93 13.98
CA CYS A 113 7.65 -3.22 12.86
C CYS A 113 8.98 -3.87 12.39
N ARG A 114 9.86 -4.21 13.34
CA ARG A 114 11.19 -4.77 13.05
C ARG A 114 11.15 -6.22 12.57
N SER A 115 10.20 -7.02 13.05
CA SER A 115 10.14 -8.46 12.73
C SER A 115 9.21 -8.79 11.58
N SER A 116 8.15 -7.99 11.36
CA SER A 116 7.01 -8.38 10.53
C SER A 116 6.59 -7.32 9.50
N VAL A 117 7.21 -6.13 9.51
CA VAL A 117 6.93 -5.06 8.54
C VAL A 117 8.15 -4.75 7.68
N GLU A 118 9.27 -4.39 8.32
CA GLU A 118 10.50 -3.96 7.65
C GLU A 118 11.20 -5.07 6.85
N PRO A 119 11.28 -6.34 7.31
CA PRO A 119 11.99 -7.39 6.57
C PRO A 119 11.28 -7.79 5.27
N MET A 120 12.06 -8.09 4.23
CA MET A 120 11.56 -8.70 2.99
C MET A 120 11.02 -10.10 3.24
N GLY A 121 10.01 -10.50 2.47
CA GLY A 121 9.40 -11.83 2.55
C GLY A 121 8.33 -12.00 3.62
N GLU A 122 8.16 -11.04 4.53
CA GLU A 122 7.09 -11.07 5.53
C GLU A 122 5.73 -10.71 4.90
N GLU A 123 4.71 -11.53 5.17
CA GLU A 123 3.36 -11.33 4.63
C GLU A 123 2.70 -10.08 5.22
N SER A 124 1.85 -9.43 4.42
CA SER A 124 1.07 -8.25 4.82
C SER A 124 -0.36 -8.64 5.18
N ASP A 125 -0.84 -8.09 6.28
CA ASP A 125 -2.21 -8.27 6.76
C ASP A 125 -2.88 -6.89 6.95
N HIS A 126 -4.04 -6.86 7.60
CA HIS A 126 -4.90 -5.70 7.79
C HIS A 126 -4.16 -4.47 8.35
N VAL A 127 -3.25 -4.67 9.32
CA VAL A 127 -2.43 -3.60 9.90
C VAL A 127 -1.54 -2.94 8.84
N HIS A 128 -0.87 -3.74 8.01
CA HIS A 128 0.01 -3.25 6.95
C HIS A 128 -0.77 -2.48 5.89
N ILE A 129 -1.89 -3.03 5.43
CA ILE A 129 -2.72 -2.42 4.38
C ILE A 129 -3.31 -1.09 4.87
N THR A 130 -3.81 -1.05 6.11
CA THR A 130 -4.34 0.17 6.73
C THR A 130 -3.27 1.25 6.81
N ALA A 131 -2.09 0.92 7.35
CA ALA A 131 -1.00 1.88 7.49
C ALA A 131 -0.50 2.39 6.13
N LEU A 132 -0.32 1.51 5.15
CA LEU A 132 0.13 1.90 3.81
C LEU A 132 -0.91 2.77 3.07
N SER A 133 -2.19 2.40 3.16
CA SER A 133 -3.31 3.15 2.59
C SER A 133 -3.38 4.56 3.19
N ASP A 134 -3.30 4.68 4.51
CA ASP A 134 -3.30 5.96 5.21
C ASP A 134 -2.06 6.82 4.90
N ALA A 135 -0.87 6.21 4.86
CA ALA A 135 0.38 6.91 4.60
C ALA A 135 0.41 7.52 3.19
N LEU A 136 -0.01 6.75 2.19
CA LEU A 136 -0.01 7.21 0.79
C LEU A 136 -1.30 7.94 0.41
N GLY A 137 -2.37 7.83 1.19
CA GLY A 137 -3.68 8.38 0.86
C GLY A 137 -4.34 7.66 -0.33
N VAL A 138 -4.11 6.35 -0.48
CA VAL A 138 -4.61 5.55 -1.60
C VAL A 138 -5.69 4.58 -1.10
N LEU A 139 -6.87 4.61 -1.73
CA LEU A 139 -7.96 3.69 -1.40
C LEU A 139 -7.68 2.32 -2.00
N ILE A 140 -7.64 1.30 -1.14
CA ILE A 140 -7.38 -0.09 -1.52
C ILE A 140 -8.60 -0.93 -1.19
N ARG A 141 -9.12 -1.69 -2.17
CA ARG A 141 -10.14 -2.70 -1.95
C ARG A 141 -9.51 -4.08 -1.93
N ILE A 142 -9.80 -4.87 -0.89
CA ILE A 142 -9.42 -6.28 -0.82
C ILE A 142 -10.67 -7.13 -0.93
N VAL A 143 -10.71 -8.00 -1.93
CA VAL A 143 -11.76 -8.97 -2.18
C VAL A 143 -11.29 -10.31 -1.63
N TYR A 144 -12.03 -10.89 -0.69
CA TYR A 144 -11.66 -12.13 0.00
C TYR A 144 -12.24 -13.33 -0.71
N LEU A 145 -11.36 -14.22 -1.18
CA LEU A 145 -11.75 -15.54 -1.68
C LEU A 145 -11.51 -16.58 -0.59
N ASP A 146 -12.48 -16.70 0.31
CA ASP A 146 -12.48 -17.73 1.34
C ASP A 146 -13.67 -18.70 1.20
N SER A 147 -13.58 -19.84 1.87
CA SER A 147 -14.66 -20.81 1.97
C SER A 147 -15.61 -20.52 3.15
N SER A 148 -15.63 -19.28 3.66
CA SER A 148 -16.44 -18.92 4.84
C SER A 148 -17.94 -18.89 4.53
N ASN A 149 -18.32 -18.87 3.25
CA ASN A 149 -19.69 -19.17 2.80
C ASN A 149 -19.92 -20.70 2.78
N GLY A 150 -19.77 -21.32 3.95
CA GLY A 150 -20.17 -22.69 4.22
C GLY A 150 -21.60 -22.74 4.76
N ASP A 151 -22.44 -23.52 4.07
CA ASP A 151 -23.71 -24.09 4.54
C ASP A 151 -24.98 -23.20 4.47
N GLY A 152 -25.70 -23.28 3.35
CA GLY A 152 -27.18 -23.14 3.34
C GLY A 152 -27.80 -21.92 2.64
N GLY A 153 -27.03 -20.97 2.10
CA GLY A 153 -27.56 -19.80 1.40
C GLY A 153 -27.23 -19.81 -0.09
N ASN A 154 -28.23 -19.66 -0.96
CA ASN A 154 -28.09 -19.62 -2.42
C ASN A 154 -27.40 -18.33 -2.94
N ASN A 155 -26.56 -17.69 -2.13
CA ASN A 155 -25.96 -16.39 -2.38
C ASN A 155 -24.43 -16.49 -2.22
N LEU A 156 -23.75 -16.73 -3.35
CA LEU A 156 -22.29 -16.73 -3.48
C LEU A 156 -21.78 -15.28 -3.56
N ASP A 157 -22.14 -14.45 -2.58
CA ASP A 157 -21.64 -13.09 -2.51
C ASP A 157 -20.18 -13.11 -2.03
N VAL A 158 -19.31 -12.47 -2.80
CA VAL A 158 -17.89 -12.35 -2.47
C VAL A 158 -17.70 -11.19 -1.51
N ASN A 159 -17.10 -11.45 -0.35
CA ASN A 159 -16.83 -10.44 0.66
C ASN A 159 -15.67 -9.52 0.21
N PHE A 160 -15.78 -8.22 0.49
CA PHE A 160 -14.70 -7.28 0.28
C PHE A 160 -14.59 -6.27 1.43
N HIS A 161 -13.40 -5.70 1.60
CA HIS A 161 -13.13 -4.63 2.55
C HIS A 161 -12.44 -3.46 1.85
N ASP A 162 -12.93 -2.25 2.09
CA ASP A 162 -12.32 -1.02 1.59
C ASP A 162 -11.48 -0.38 2.69
N PHE A 163 -10.18 -0.30 2.44
CA PHE A 163 -9.22 0.46 3.23
C PHE A 163 -9.26 1.88 2.70
N ILE A 164 -9.98 2.73 3.42
CA ILE A 164 -10.19 4.13 3.07
C ILE A 164 -9.24 4.97 3.92
N PRO A 165 -8.36 5.78 3.30
CA PRO A 165 -7.45 6.64 4.03
C PRO A 165 -8.21 7.58 4.98
N GLY A 166 -7.72 7.75 6.21
CA GLY A 166 -8.37 8.59 7.22
C GLY A 166 -8.62 10.04 6.78
N GLN A 167 -7.81 10.54 5.85
CA GLN A 167 -7.94 11.88 5.25
C GLN A 167 -9.20 12.00 4.36
N CYS A 168 -9.67 10.90 3.77
CA CYS A 168 -10.87 10.87 2.92
C CYS A 168 -12.17 10.81 3.74
N VAL A 169 -12.10 10.45 5.03
CA VAL A 169 -13.29 10.23 5.89
C VAL A 169 -13.96 11.55 6.31
N GLN A 170 -13.23 12.68 6.25
CA GLN A 170 -13.76 13.99 6.64
C GLN A 170 -14.47 14.74 5.50
N GLU A 171 -14.25 14.34 4.25
CA GLU A 171 -14.82 14.99 3.07
C GLU A 171 -15.95 14.16 2.46
N GLN A 172 -17.17 14.29 3.01
CA GLN A 172 -18.42 13.73 2.44
C GLN A 172 -18.47 12.18 2.38
N PRO A 173 -19.65 11.53 2.18
CA PRO A 173 -19.71 10.08 2.15
C PRO A 173 -18.97 9.59 0.90
N ILE A 174 -17.84 8.92 1.09
CA ILE A 174 -16.93 8.24 0.13
C ILE A 174 -17.63 7.22 -0.79
N LEU A 175 -18.95 7.13 -0.75
CA LEU A 175 -19.82 6.30 -1.58
C LEU A 175 -19.74 6.57 -3.10
N LYS A 176 -18.79 7.37 -3.59
CA LYS A 176 -18.66 7.69 -5.03
C LYS A 176 -17.26 7.52 -5.65
N SER A 177 -16.18 7.41 -4.88
CA SER A 177 -14.85 7.21 -5.45
C SER A 177 -14.54 5.72 -5.55
N LYS A 178 -14.48 5.21 -6.78
CA LYS A 178 -14.09 3.83 -7.09
C LYS A 178 -12.64 3.59 -6.59
N PRO A 179 -12.33 2.44 -5.95
CA PRO A 179 -10.97 2.11 -5.56
C PRO A 179 -10.02 2.17 -6.75
N SER A 180 -8.87 2.82 -6.59
CA SER A 180 -7.80 2.82 -7.61
C SER A 180 -7.03 1.51 -7.63
N VAL A 181 -7.07 0.73 -6.55
CA VAL A 181 -6.40 -0.56 -6.40
C VAL A 181 -7.41 -1.57 -5.86
N VAL A 182 -7.68 -2.63 -6.63
CA VAL A 182 -8.54 -3.74 -6.23
C VAL A 182 -7.71 -5.02 -6.26
N LEU A 183 -7.61 -5.70 -5.12
CA LEU A 183 -6.82 -6.92 -4.97
C LEU A 183 -7.72 -8.09 -4.56
N LEU A 184 -7.42 -9.28 -5.06
CA LEU A 184 -7.92 -10.56 -4.59
C LEU A 184 -6.98 -11.07 -3.49
N TYR A 185 -7.53 -11.38 -2.32
CA TYR A 185 -6.82 -12.06 -1.27
C TYR A 185 -7.16 -13.55 -1.23
N ARG A 186 -6.10 -14.35 -1.14
CA ARG A 186 -6.10 -15.78 -0.79
C ARG A 186 -5.07 -15.97 0.33
N PRO A 187 -5.18 -16.97 1.21
CA PRO A 187 -4.17 -17.19 2.25
C PRO A 187 -2.74 -17.21 1.67
N GLY A 188 -1.92 -16.25 2.09
CA GLY A 188 -0.53 -16.06 1.61
C GLY A 188 -0.36 -15.38 0.24
N HIS A 189 -1.42 -14.85 -0.38
CA HIS A 189 -1.33 -14.27 -1.71
C HIS A 189 -2.27 -13.08 -1.95
N TYR A 190 -1.75 -12.06 -2.62
CA TYR A 190 -2.53 -10.94 -3.17
C TYR A 190 -2.32 -10.87 -4.69
N ASP A 191 -3.41 -10.81 -5.44
CA ASP A 191 -3.40 -10.67 -6.90
C ASP A 191 -4.22 -9.46 -7.32
N ILE A 192 -3.90 -8.85 -8.46
CA ILE A 192 -4.63 -7.67 -8.95
C ILE A 192 -5.93 -8.12 -9.63
N LEU A 193 -7.04 -7.46 -9.30
CA LEU A 193 -8.32 -7.65 -9.97
C LEU A 193 -8.63 -6.47 -10.88
N TYR A 194 -8.96 -6.77 -12.12
CA TYR A 194 -9.46 -5.80 -13.09
C TYR A 194 -10.98 -5.91 -13.16
N GLU A 195 -11.67 -4.84 -12.78
CA GLU A 195 -13.11 -4.74 -13.03
C GLU A 195 -13.37 -4.51 -14.52
N LYS A 196 -14.45 -5.11 -15.05
CA LYS A 196 -14.89 -4.96 -16.44
C LYS A 196 -15.61 -3.65 -16.68
#